data_AF-A0A352PXW4-F1
#
_entry.id   AF-A0A352PXW4-F1
#
_cell.length_a   1.000
_cell.length_b   1.000
_cell.length_c   1.000
_cell.angle_alpha   90.00
_cell.angle_beta   90.00
_cell.angle_gamma   90.00
#
_symmetry.space_group_name_H-M   'P 1'
#
loop_
_entity.id
_entity.type
_entity.pdbx_description
1 polymer ?
#
loop_
_entity_poly.entity_id
_entity_poly.type
_entity_poly.pdbx_seq_one_letter_code
_entity_poly.pdbx_strand_id
1 'polypeptide(L)' 'ARIKHKLIVMSGKGGVGKSSVAVYLALGLARHGYRVGLMDVDLHGPSVPKMLGLSGMLGITKEEEILPHSYGPNL' A
#
# COMPACT_ATOMS: atom_id res chain seq x y z
N ALA A 1 -5.03 4.26 16.40
CA ALA A 1 -3.56 4.14 16.54
C ALA A 1 -2.89 5.35 15.89
N ARG A 2 -1.92 6.01 16.54
CA ARG A 2 -1.27 7.21 15.97
C ARG A 2 -0.12 6.79 15.03
N ILE A 3 -0.27 7.04 13.73
CA ILE A 3 0.79 6.84 12.74
C ILE A 3 1.91 7.86 13.00
N LYS A 4 3.14 7.40 13.25
CA LYS A 4 4.30 8.25 13.58
C LYS A 4 4.83 9.02 12.37
N HIS A 5 4.92 8.37 11.22
CA HIS A 5 5.46 8.93 9.98
C HIS A 5 4.48 8.69 8.84
N LYS A 6 4.28 9.71 8.00
CA LYS A 6 3.42 9.66 6.81
C LYS A 6 4.28 10.03 5.62
N LEU A 7 4.47 9.09 4.70
CA LEU A 7 5.26 9.29 3.48
C LEU A 7 4.30 9.31 2.30
N ILE A 8 4.40 10.34 1.46
CA ILE A 8 3.57 10.49 0.27
C ILE A 8 4.47 10.32 -0.96
N VAL A 9 4.15 9.35 -1.81
CA VAL A 9 4.86 9.12 -3.08
C VAL A 9 3.99 9.65 -4.21
N MET A 10 4.47 10.69 -4.90
CA MET A 10 3.75 11.35 -5.99
C MET A 10 4.58 11.35 -7.28
N SER A 11 3.93 11.50 -8.43
CA SER A 11 4.57 11.61 -9.74
C SER A 11 3.82 12.58 -10.64
N GLY A 12 4.55 13.38 -11.43
CA GLY A 12 3.94 14.32 -12.39
C GLY A 12 3.44 13.69 -13.69
N LYS A 13 3.72 12.41 -13.95
CA LYS A 13 3.31 11.69 -15.17
C LYS A 13 3.09 10.21 -14.88
N GLY A 14 2.18 9.58 -15.62
CA GLY A 14 1.98 8.12 -15.58
C GLY A 14 3.20 7.35 -16.10
N GLY A 15 3.43 6.14 -15.58
CA GLY A 15 4.49 5.25 -16.05
C GLY A 15 5.89 5.50 -15.51
N VAL A 16 6.10 6.49 -14.62
CA VAL A 16 7.43 6.80 -14.05
C VAL A 16 7.85 5.88 -12.89
N GLY A 17 7.03 4.89 -12.54
CA GLY A 17 7.34 3.92 -11.47
C GLY A 17 6.92 4.35 -10.06
N LYS A 18 6.02 5.32 -9.89
CA LYS A 18 5.48 5.75 -8.58
C LYS A 18 5.08 4.57 -7.68
N SER A 19 4.24 3.67 -8.19
CA SER A 19 3.72 2.54 -7.42
C SER A 19 4.84 1.55 -7.05
N SER A 20 5.82 1.36 -7.95
CA SER A 20 7.01 0.56 -7.66
C SER A 20 7.80 1.13 -6.50
N VAL A 21 8.07 2.43 -6.51
CA VAL A 21 8.77 3.11 -5.41
C VAL A 21 8.00 2.97 -4.10
N ALA A 22 6.67 3.17 -4.11
CA ALA A 22 5.84 3.02 -2.92
C ALA A 22 5.86 1.60 -2.34
N VAL A 23 5.71 0.58 -3.19
CA VAL A 23 5.73 -0.84 -2.79
C VAL A 23 7.09 -1.23 -2.22
N TYR A 24 8.19 -0.95 -2.93
CA TYR A 24 9.53 -1.34 -2.47
C TYR A 24 9.98 -0.56 -1.23
N LEU A 25 9.56 0.70 -1.09
CA LEU A 25 9.78 1.47 0.14
C LEU A 25 9.05 0.82 1.33
N ALA A 26 7.79 0.42 1.16
CA ALA A 26 7.03 -0.24 2.20
C ALA A 26 7.63 -1.59 2.59
N LEU A 27 8.00 -2.42 1.61
CA LEU A 27 8.68 -3.70 1.84
C LEU A 27 10.04 -3.52 2.52
N GLY A 28 10.81 -2.51 2.12
CA GLY A 28 12.08 -2.17 2.73
C GLY A 28 11.92 -1.81 4.20
N LEU A 29 11.00 -0.91 4.53
CA LEU A 29 10.72 -0.51 5.91
C LEU A 29 10.20 -1.68 6.75
N ALA A 30 9.32 -2.51 6.22
CA ALA A 30 8.81 -3.70 6.92
C ALA A 30 9.94 -4.70 7.22
N ARG A 31 10.86 -4.90 6.27
CA ARG A 31 12.07 -5.74 6.45
C ARG A 31 13.02 -5.19 7.52
N HIS A 32 13.03 -3.89 7.77
CA HIS A 32 13.78 -3.28 8.86
C HIS A 32 13.03 -3.32 10.21
N GLY A 33 11.89 -4.02 10.30
CA GLY A 33 11.14 -4.21 11.53
C GLY A 33 10.15 -3.09 11.86
N TYR A 34 9.93 -2.13 10.96
CA TYR A 34 8.92 -1.09 11.15
C TYR A 34 7.53 -1.62 10.82
N ARG A 35 6.52 -1.26 11.61
CA ARG A 35 5.10 -1.48 11.25
C ARG A 35 4.69 -0.49 10.18
N VAL A 36 4.42 -0.99 8.98
CA VAL A 36 4.12 -0.18 7.79
C VAL A 36 2.69 -0.44 7.35
N GLY A 37 2.01 0.62 6.91
CA GLY A 37 0.79 0.51 6.13
C GLY A 37 1.05 1.09 4.74
N LEU A 38 0.56 0.41 3.70
CA LEU A 38 0.60 0.88 2.33
C LEU A 38 -0.83 1.10 1.84
N MET A 39 -1.12 2.31 1.41
CA MET A 39 -2.42 2.70 0.88
C MET A 39 -2.24 3.22 -0.54
N ASP A 40 -2.91 2.60 -1.50
CA ASP A 40 -2.98 3.10 -2.87
C ASP A 40 -4.19 4.03 -2.99
N VAL A 41 -3.96 5.25 -3.44
CA VAL A 41 -5.00 6.26 -3.69
C VAL A 41 -5.23 6.49 -5.20
N ASP A 42 -4.52 5.75 -6.04
CA ASP A 42 -4.56 5.93 -7.49
C ASP A 42 -5.72 5.15 -8.13
N LEU A 43 -6.72 5.87 -8.65
CA LEU A 43 -7.95 5.30 -9.24
C LEU A 43 -7.73 4.70 -10.64
N HIS A 44 -6.59 4.95 -11.29
CA HIS A 44 -6.38 4.61 -12.71
C HIS A 44 -5.86 3.17 -12.93
N GLY A 45 -5.78 2.34 -11.89
CA GLY A 45 -5.59 0.90 -12.01
C GLY A 45 -5.00 0.24 -10.75
N PRO A 46 -5.25 -1.06 -10.51
CA PRO A 46 -4.80 -1.78 -9.31
C PRO A 46 -3.30 -2.10 -9.40
N SER A 47 -2.47 -1.05 -9.31
CA SER A 47 -1.02 -1.19 -9.45
C SER A 47 -0.40 -1.86 -8.24
N VAL A 48 -0.76 -1.43 -7.03
CA VAL A 48 -0.20 -1.96 -5.78
C VAL A 48 -0.68 -3.39 -5.47
N PRO A 49 -1.99 -3.71 -5.45
CA PRO A 49 -2.44 -5.07 -5.16
C PRO A 49 -1.86 -6.09 -6.13
N LYS A 50 -1.83 -5.76 -7.43
CA LYS A 50 -1.23 -6.63 -8.46
C LYS A 50 0.27 -6.83 -8.24
N MET A 51 1.02 -5.79 -7.88
CA MET A 51 2.45 -5.90 -7.59
C MET A 51 2.75 -6.76 -6.35
N LEU A 52 1.85 -6.76 -5.37
CA LEU A 52 1.93 -7.63 -4.19
C LEU A 52 1.37 -9.03 -4.47
N GLY A 53 0.86 -9.32 -5.67
CA GLY A 53 0.21 -10.60 -5.97
C GLY A 53 -1.08 -10.84 -5.18
N LEU A 54 -1.70 -9.76 -4.67
CA LEU A 54 -2.97 -9.81 -3.97
C LEU A 54 -4.11 -9.97 -4.98
N SER A 55 -4.98 -10.93 -4.73
CA SER A 55 -6.15 -11.25 -5.56
C SER A 55 -7.41 -11.33 -4.72
N GLY A 56 -8.55 -10.96 -5.29
CA GLY A 56 -9.84 -10.91 -4.60
C GLY A 56 -10.24 -9.49 -4.20
N MET A 57 -11.45 -9.36 -3.65
CA MET A 57 -11.91 -8.09 -3.09
C MET A 57 -11.33 -7.89 -1.68
N LEU A 58 -10.96 -6.65 -1.36
CA LEU A 58 -10.66 -6.30 0.01
C LEU A 58 -11.92 -6.49 0.86
N GLY A 59 -11.74 -6.91 2.11
CA GLY A 59 -12.85 -6.97 3.06
C GLY A 59 -13.42 -5.57 3.25
N ILE A 60 -14.74 -5.46 3.26
CA ILE A 60 -15.45 -4.20 3.50
C ILE A 60 -16.29 -4.40 4.77
N THR A 61 -16.27 -3.44 5.68
CA THR A 61 -17.13 -3.45 6.88
C THR A 61 -18.58 -3.17 6.51
N LYS A 62 -19.50 -3.30 7.47
CA LYS A 62 -20.91 -2.92 7.24
C LYS A 62 -21.06 -1.41 7.00
N GLU A 63 -20.10 -0.65 7.48
CA GLU A 63 -19.97 0.80 7.38
C GLU A 63 -19.18 1.24 6.13
N GLU A 64 -19.00 0.34 5.16
CA GLU A 64 -18.31 0.59 3.89
C GLU A 64 -16.82 0.96 4.02
N GLU A 65 -16.18 0.59 5.13
CA GLU A 65 -14.74 0.82 5.33
C GLU A 65 -13.92 -0.35 4.77
N ILE A 66 -12.81 -0.03 4.10
CA ILE A 66 -11.87 -1.04 3.62
C ILE A 66 -11.07 -1.59 4.80
N LEU A 67 -11.20 -2.90 5.04
CA LEU A 67 -10.39 -3.62 6.03
C LEU A 67 -8.94 -3.75 5.54
N PRO A 68 -7.94 -3.48 6.39
CA PRO A 68 -6.54 -3.71 6.05
C PRO A 68 -6.28 -5.18 5.72
N HIS A 69 -5.64 -5.42 4.58
CA HIS A 69 -5.18 -6.75 4.20
C HIS A 69 -3.72 -6.93 4.61
N SER A 70 -3.43 -7.95 5.42
CA SER A 70 -2.03 -8.26 5.80
C SER A 70 -1.30 -8.91 4.63
N TYR A 71 -0.16 -8.35 4.25
CA TYR A 71 0.69 -8.94 3.21
C TYR A 71 1.78 -9.83 3.83
N GLY A 72 2.38 -9.40 4.94
CA GLY A 72 3.45 -10.13 5.60
C GLY A 72 3.78 -9.59 6.99
N PRO A 73 4.88 -10.05 7.61
CA PRO A 73 5.31 -9.52 8.89
C PRO A 73 5.60 -8.02 8.74
N ASN A 74 4.86 -7.22 9.52
CA ASN A 74 4.93 -5.76 9.56
C ASN A 74 4.45 -4.99 8.31
N LEU A 75 3.80 -5.64 7.32
CA LEU A 75 3.18 -4.98 6.16
C LEU A 75 1.78 -5.52 5.83
#